data_AF-A0A956KQ55-F1
#
_entry.id   AF-A0A956KQ55-F1
#
_cell.length_a   1.000
_cell.length_b   1.000
_cell.length_c   1.000
_cell.angle_alpha   90.00
_cell.angle_beta   90.00
_cell.angle_gamma   90.00
#
_symmetry.space_group_name_H-M   'P 1'
#
loop_
_entity.id
_entity.type
_entity.pdbx_description
1 polymer ?
#
loop_
_entity_poly.entity_id
_entity_poly.type
_entity_poly.pdbx_seq_one_letter_code
_entity_poly.pdbx_strand_id
1 'polypeptide(L)'
;AGAGAVHVEGVLEKGQGALGQGEFACVYHNRHGAGRATAIGAELVLLADGSGLLGLENLEQARVIAPREDDGPHDTISLYLGDRVQVLGELLLLDQAQDVGERQLRGMLGTLGQIQIRVLERARPKPAPTSSTPPASAPSDPDTPDISTSEETP
;
A
#
# COMPACT_ATOMS: atom_id res chain seq x y z
N ALA A 1 21.67 6.45 24.09
CA ALA A 1 20.44 6.65 23.30
C ALA A 1 19.27 6.97 24.22
N GLY A 2 18.42 7.94 23.87
CA GLY A 2 17.17 8.20 24.57
C GLY A 2 16.03 7.40 23.94
N ALA A 3 15.13 6.85 24.76
CA ALA A 3 13.92 6.17 24.31
C ALA A 3 12.68 6.82 24.91
N GLY A 4 11.61 6.95 24.13
CA GLY A 4 10.36 7.50 24.64
C GLY A 4 9.19 7.33 23.67
N ALA A 5 7.97 7.27 24.24
CA ALA A 5 6.75 7.28 23.46
C ALA A 5 6.61 8.63 22.74
N VAL A 6 6.41 8.58 21.43
CA VAL A 6 6.26 9.76 20.59
C VAL A 6 5.07 9.64 19.66
N HIS A 7 4.71 10.80 19.16
CA HIS A 7 3.73 10.98 18.11
C HIS A 7 4.38 11.88 17.05
N VAL A 8 4.54 11.35 15.84
CA VAL A 8 5.26 12.03 14.76
C VAL A 8 4.39 12.09 13.51
N GLU A 9 4.37 13.24 12.86
CA GLU A 9 3.78 13.41 11.53
C GLU A 9 4.88 13.69 10.52
N GLY A 10 4.78 13.05 9.36
CA GLY A 10 5.78 13.19 8.32
C GLY A 10 5.35 12.56 7.01
N VAL A 11 6.26 12.58 6.03
CA VAL A 11 6.06 12.01 4.70
C VAL A 11 6.95 10.80 4.52
N LEU A 12 6.41 9.72 3.95
CA LEU A 12 7.20 8.53 3.61
C LEU A 12 8.01 8.81 2.33
N GLU A 13 9.34 8.83 2.41
CA GLU A 13 10.16 9.29 1.28
C GLU A 13 11.00 8.20 0.61
N LYS A 14 11.43 7.19 1.37
CA LYS A 14 12.23 6.08 0.86
C LYS A 14 11.79 4.79 1.52
N GLY A 15 11.80 3.68 0.78
CA GLY A 15 11.46 2.36 1.29
C GLY A 15 12.41 1.30 0.74
N GLN A 16 13.26 0.74 1.59
CA GLN A 16 14.06 -0.43 1.26
C GLN A 16 13.17 -1.68 1.33
N GLY A 17 13.13 -2.46 0.26
CA GLY A 17 12.21 -3.60 0.15
C GLY A 17 10.77 -3.19 -0.18
N ALA A 18 10.56 -1.98 -0.71
CA ALA A 18 9.26 -1.57 -1.22
C ALA A 18 8.78 -2.49 -2.37
N LEU A 19 7.47 -2.70 -2.42
CA LEU A 19 6.77 -3.41 -3.49
C LEU A 19 6.58 -2.46 -4.68
N GLY A 20 7.33 -2.74 -5.75
CA GLY A 20 7.36 -1.92 -6.96
C GLY A 20 8.48 -0.88 -6.96
N GLN A 21 8.44 0.02 -7.94
CA GLN A 21 9.45 1.06 -8.15
C GLN A 21 8.78 2.41 -8.41
N GLY A 22 9.50 3.50 -8.15
CA GLY A 22 9.07 4.86 -8.47
C GLY A 22 8.61 5.66 -7.25
N GLU A 23 8.07 6.85 -7.54
CA GLU A 23 7.71 7.89 -6.57
C GLU A 23 6.60 7.46 -5.59
N PHE A 24 5.75 6.52 -6.01
CA PHE A 24 4.62 5.99 -5.23
C PHE A 24 4.77 4.49 -4.97
N ALA A 25 6.00 4.00 -4.78
CA ALA A 25 6.22 2.59 -4.45
C ALA A 25 5.47 2.20 -3.16
N CYS A 26 4.89 1.00 -3.14
CA CYS A 26 4.13 0.50 -2.00
C CYS A 26 5.08 -0.01 -0.93
N VAL A 27 4.99 0.49 0.30
CA VAL A 27 5.88 0.09 1.42
C VAL A 27 5.18 -0.76 2.47
N TYR A 28 3.86 -0.87 2.38
CA TYR A 28 3.06 -1.76 3.20
C TYR A 28 1.82 -2.17 2.41
N HIS A 29 1.46 -3.44 2.48
CA HIS A 29 0.21 -3.94 1.94
C HIS A 29 -0.40 -5.01 2.84
N ASN A 30 -1.70 -4.94 3.06
CA ASN A 30 -2.45 -6.01 3.70
C ASN A 30 -3.89 -6.04 3.21
N ARG A 31 -4.54 -7.19 3.36
CA ARG A 31 -5.98 -7.29 3.20
C ARG A 31 -6.68 -6.53 4.32
N HIS A 32 -7.72 -5.77 3.97
CA HIS A 32 -8.49 -5.03 4.96
C HIS A 32 -9.17 -5.99 5.94
N GLY A 33 -8.99 -5.76 7.23
CA GLY A 33 -9.50 -6.62 8.31
C GLY A 33 -8.72 -7.92 8.53
N ALA A 34 -7.68 -8.22 7.73
CA ALA A 34 -6.81 -9.36 7.98
C ALA A 34 -5.87 -9.12 9.17
N GLY A 35 -5.33 -10.21 9.71
CA GLY A 35 -4.32 -10.16 10.76
C GLY A 35 -3.02 -9.54 10.25
N ARG A 36 -2.18 -9.07 11.18
CA ARG A 36 -0.86 -8.50 10.86
C ARG A 36 0.10 -9.53 10.27
N ALA A 37 -0.05 -10.80 10.63
CA ALA A 37 0.80 -11.89 10.14
C ALA A 37 0.74 -12.12 8.61
N THR A 38 -0.24 -11.54 7.92
CA THR A 38 -0.36 -11.61 6.46
C THR A 38 0.09 -10.33 5.76
N ALA A 39 0.49 -9.31 6.52
CA ALA A 39 0.95 -8.05 5.95
C ALA A 39 2.32 -8.24 5.30
N ILE A 40 2.55 -7.51 4.22
CA ILE A 40 3.84 -7.39 3.56
C ILE A 40 4.33 -5.97 3.81
N GLY A 41 5.48 -5.83 4.45
CA GLY A 41 6.11 -4.55 4.77
C GLY A 41 7.50 -4.44 4.15
N ALA A 42 7.87 -3.22 3.79
CA ALA A 42 9.26 -2.87 3.51
C ALA A 42 10.12 -3.03 4.78
N GLU A 43 11.39 -3.40 4.61
CA GLU A 43 12.33 -3.63 5.71
C GLU A 43 12.61 -2.35 6.49
N LEU A 44 12.81 -1.25 5.76
CA LEU A 44 13.10 0.06 6.30
C LEU A 44 12.41 1.14 5.48
N VAL A 45 11.66 2.01 6.12
CA VAL A 45 11.07 3.20 5.49
C VAL A 45 11.55 4.46 6.17
N LEU A 46 11.90 5.49 5.40
CA LEU A 46 12.27 6.78 5.94
C LEU A 46 11.07 7.72 5.97
N LEU A 47 10.75 8.19 7.17
CA LEU A 47 9.76 9.22 7.45
C LEU A 47 10.48 10.56 7.61
N ALA A 48 10.19 11.50 6.72
CA ALA A 48 10.66 12.87 6.82
C ALA A 48 9.68 13.73 7.61
N ASP A 49 10.19 14.43 8.63
CA ASP A 49 9.46 15.47 9.35
C ASP A 49 10.21 16.81 9.25
N GLY A 50 9.70 17.85 9.91
CA GLY A 50 10.34 19.18 9.92
C GLY A 50 11.71 19.24 10.62
N SER A 51 12.13 18.16 11.29
CA SER A 51 13.38 18.07 12.06
C SER A 51 14.43 17.13 11.44
N GLY A 52 14.06 16.31 10.46
CA GLY A 52 14.97 15.38 9.81
C GLY A 52 14.29 14.10 9.37
N LEU A 53 15.04 12.99 9.41
CA LEU A 53 14.57 11.66 9.03
C LEU A 53 14.44 10.75 10.26
N LEU A 54 13.39 9.95 10.27
CA LEU A 54 13.21 8.81 11.16
C LEU A 54 13.10 7.52 10.34
N GLY A 55 13.72 6.45 10.80
CA GLY A 55 13.53 5.12 10.23
C GLY A 55 12.32 4.44 10.84
N LEU A 56 11.54 3.75 10.01
CA LEU A 56 10.44 2.88 10.39
C LEU A 56 10.80 1.46 10.01
N GLU A 57 10.78 0.55 10.97
CA GLU A 57 11.06 -0.89 10.78
C GLU A 57 9.87 -1.74 11.26
N ASN A 58 9.91 -3.04 10.93
CA ASN A 58 8.90 -4.03 11.34
C ASN A 58 7.47 -3.62 10.93
N LEU A 59 7.32 -3.07 9.72
CA LEU A 59 6.05 -2.56 9.21
C LEU A 59 4.97 -3.65 9.10
N GLU A 60 5.36 -4.89 8.84
CA GLU A 60 4.47 -6.04 8.84
C GLU A 60 3.81 -6.30 10.21
N GLN A 61 4.45 -5.85 11.30
CA GLN A 61 3.87 -5.91 12.64
C GLN A 61 3.06 -4.65 13.02
N ALA A 62 3.16 -3.58 12.23
CA ALA A 62 2.51 -2.31 12.52
C ALA A 62 0.98 -2.43 12.48
N ARG A 63 0.31 -1.60 13.29
CA ARG A 63 -1.12 -1.36 13.15
C ARG A 63 -1.33 -0.23 12.13
N VAL A 64 -1.76 -0.58 10.92
CA VAL A 64 -1.98 0.39 9.85
C VAL A 64 -3.45 0.79 9.75
N ILE A 65 -3.69 2.09 9.69
CA ILE A 65 -5.00 2.73 9.50
C ILE A 65 -4.91 3.56 8.22
N ALA A 66 -5.28 2.96 7.09
CA ALA A 66 -5.25 3.59 5.78
C ALA A 66 -6.62 3.52 5.10
N PRO A 67 -6.89 4.36 4.07
CA PRO A 67 -8.05 4.19 3.20
C PRO A 67 -8.13 2.78 2.63
N ARG A 68 -9.36 2.28 2.46
CA ARG A 68 -9.59 1.02 1.76
C ARG A 68 -9.38 1.20 0.26
N GLU A 69 -8.78 0.21 -0.35
CA GLU A 69 -8.52 0.18 -1.79
C GLU A 69 -9.14 -1.07 -2.38
N ASP A 70 -9.86 -0.87 -3.48
CA ASP A 70 -10.39 -1.95 -4.30
C ASP A 70 -9.25 -2.47 -5.19
N ASP A 71 -8.70 -3.62 -4.81
CA ASP A 71 -7.57 -4.27 -5.47
C ASP A 71 -7.90 -5.75 -5.72
N GLY A 72 -9.03 -5.99 -6.39
CA GLY A 72 -9.48 -7.31 -6.79
C GLY A 72 -10.60 -7.86 -5.88
N PRO A 73 -10.62 -9.18 -5.56
CA PRO A 73 -11.75 -9.78 -4.85
C PRO A 73 -11.88 -9.36 -3.37
N HIS A 74 -10.88 -8.65 -2.85
CA HIS A 74 -10.79 -8.27 -1.45
C HIS A 74 -10.35 -6.82 -1.33
N ASP A 75 -11.01 -6.06 -0.44
CA ASP A 75 -10.53 -4.76 0.01
C ASP A 75 -9.12 -4.89 0.61
N THR A 76 -8.26 -3.92 0.30
CA THR A 76 -6.89 -3.86 0.82
C THR A 76 -6.62 -2.52 1.52
N ILE A 77 -5.54 -2.48 2.28
CA ILE A 77 -4.97 -1.27 2.87
C ILE A 77 -3.48 -1.23 2.53
N SER A 78 -3.03 -0.09 2.02
CA SER A 78 -1.64 0.09 1.59
C SER A 78 -1.03 1.38 2.15
N LEU A 79 0.29 1.42 2.28
CA LEU A 79 1.07 2.64 2.47
C LEU A 79 1.98 2.82 1.26
N TYR A 80 2.11 4.05 0.79
CA TYR A 80 2.90 4.41 -0.37
C TYR A 80 3.94 5.47 0.00
N LEU A 81 5.05 5.47 -0.73
CA LEU A 81 5.92 6.64 -0.76
C LEU A 81 5.12 7.87 -1.22
N GLY A 82 5.43 9.02 -0.62
CA GLY A 82 4.68 10.26 -0.74
C GLY A 82 3.51 10.41 0.25
N ASP A 83 3.06 9.35 0.91
CA ASP A 83 2.00 9.47 1.91
C ASP A 83 2.44 10.33 3.08
N ARG A 84 1.59 11.28 3.45
CA ARG A 84 1.69 11.95 4.74
C ARG A 84 1.00 11.09 5.79
N VAL A 85 1.77 10.68 6.79
CA VAL A 85 1.32 9.76 7.83
C VAL A 85 1.56 10.33 9.21
N GLN A 86 0.84 9.72 10.14
CA GLN A 86 0.97 9.90 11.56
C GLN A 86 1.43 8.59 12.17
N VAL A 87 2.55 8.61 12.89
CA VAL A 87 3.16 7.43 13.51
C VAL A 87 3.16 7.59 15.03
N LEU A 88 2.69 6.57 15.73
CA LEU A 88 2.74 6.46 17.18
C LEU A 88 3.59 5.24 17.54
N GLY A 89 4.51 5.41 18.48
CA GLY A 89 5.39 4.33 18.93
C GLY A 89 6.48 4.82 19.87
N GLU A 90 7.38 3.90 20.22
CA GLU A 90 8.58 4.23 21.00
C GLU A 90 9.74 4.58 20.06
N LEU A 91 10.19 5.82 20.14
CA LEU A 91 11.32 6.33 19.38
C LEU A 91 12.62 5.98 20.08
N LEU A 92 13.51 5.28 19.38
CA LEU A 92 14.90 5.12 19.74
C LEU A 92 15.73 6.20 19.06
N LEU A 93 16.26 7.16 19.81
CA LEU A 93 17.18 8.16 19.28
C LEU A 93 18.58 7.58 19.09
N LEU A 94 19.19 7.87 17.94
CA LEU A 94 20.58 7.50 17.69
C LEU A 94 21.51 8.42 18.48
N ASP A 95 22.59 7.84 19.02
CA ASP A 95 23.61 8.62 19.74
C ASP A 95 24.38 9.58 18.84
N GLN A 96 24.51 9.22 17.56
CA GLN A 96 25.02 10.08 16.50
C GLN A 96 24.05 9.99 15.32
N ALA A 97 23.60 11.13 14.84
CA ALA A 97 22.77 11.19 13.65
C ALA A 97 23.57 10.66 12.45
N GLN A 98 22.93 9.88 11.60
CA GLN A 98 23.54 9.33 10.39
C GLN A 98 23.12 10.16 9.18
N ASP A 99 24.08 10.54 8.34
CA ASP A 99 23.76 11.26 7.11
C ASP A 99 23.14 10.30 6.08
N VAL A 100 21.95 10.66 5.61
CA VAL A 100 21.23 9.95 4.55
C VAL A 100 20.93 10.95 3.44
N GLY A 101 21.88 11.09 2.52
CA GLY A 101 21.88 12.17 1.55
C GLY A 101 22.16 13.51 2.24
N GLU A 102 21.28 14.50 2.05
CA GLU A 102 21.41 15.84 2.63
C GLU A 102 20.71 16.00 3.99
N ARG A 103 20.10 14.92 4.50
CA ARG A 103 19.32 14.94 5.74
C ARG A 103 19.85 13.94 6.75
N GLN A 104 19.59 14.22 8.01
CA GLN A 104 20.07 13.41 9.13
C GLN A 104 18.99 12.44 9.63
N LEU A 105 19.33 11.17 9.67
CA LEU A 105 18.60 10.12 10.38
C LEU A 105 18.88 10.25 11.86
N ARG A 106 17.86 10.64 12.63
CA ARG A 106 17.99 10.94 14.06
C ARG A 106 17.54 9.82 14.98
N GLY A 107 16.76 8.86 14.47
CA GLY A 107 16.17 7.82 15.29
C GLY A 107 15.32 6.81 14.51
N MET A 108 14.86 5.81 15.24
CA MET A 108 14.15 4.65 14.71
C MET A 108 12.85 4.40 15.49
N LEU A 109 11.80 4.03 14.78
CA LEU A 109 10.49 3.59 15.29
C LEU A 109 10.25 2.16 14.81
N GLY A 110 9.64 1.31 15.65
CA GLY A 110 9.41 -0.11 15.33
C GLY A 110 10.45 -1.06 15.90
N THR A 111 11.62 -0.56 16.29
CA THR A 111 12.69 -1.37 16.91
C THR A 111 12.38 -1.74 18.37
N LEU A 112 11.76 -0.84 19.14
CA LEU A 112 11.46 -1.04 20.56
C LEU A 112 10.10 -1.68 20.83
N GLY A 113 9.27 -1.82 19.80
CA GLY A 113 7.94 -2.38 19.94
C GLY A 113 7.04 -2.02 18.76
N GLN A 114 5.79 -2.44 18.85
CA GLN A 114 4.82 -2.20 17.80
C GLN A 114 4.55 -0.71 17.61
N ILE A 115 4.48 -0.29 16.35
CA ILE A 115 4.02 1.04 15.95
C ILE A 115 2.61 1.03 15.37
N GLN A 116 1.93 2.17 15.48
CA GLN A 116 0.69 2.44 14.78
C GLN A 116 0.94 3.54 13.73
N ILE A 117 0.44 3.32 12.51
CA ILE A 117 0.56 4.27 11.41
C ILE A 117 -0.83 4.60 10.90
N ARG A 118 -1.15 5.89 10.81
CA ARG A 118 -2.38 6.40 10.21
C ARG A 118 -2.03 7.27 9.00
N VAL A 119 -2.64 6.99 7.86
CA VAL A 119 -2.56 7.87 6.68
C VAL A 119 -3.38 9.12 6.96
N LEU A 120 -2.74 10.28 6.84
CA LEU A 120 -3.38 11.60 6.94
C LEU A 120 -3.79 12.11 5.57
N GLU A 121 -2.87 12.03 4.61
CA GLU A 121 -3.06 12.50 3.25
C GLU A 121 -2.27 11.61 2.28
N ARG A 122 -2.89 11.25 1.15
CA ARG A 122 -2.21 10.56 0.06
C ARG A 122 -1.57 11.60 -0.84
N ALA A 123 -0.31 11.40 -1.23
CA ALA A 123 0.19 12.09 -2.41
C ALA A 123 -0.68 11.64 -3.61
N ARG A 124 -1.34 12.59 -4.27
CA ARG A 124 -2.31 12.44 -5.38
C ARG A 124 -1.99 11.32 -6.40
N PRO A 125 -3.00 10.76 -7.12
CA PRO A 125 -3.71 9.53 -6.77
C PRO A 125 -3.53 8.40 -7.80
N LYS A 126 -3.72 7.14 -7.37
CA LYS A 126 -3.95 5.98 -8.26
C LYS A 126 -5.17 6.29 -9.15
N PRO A 127 -5.09 6.28 -10.50
CA PRO A 127 -6.29 6.11 -11.30
C PRO A 127 -6.85 4.73 -10.98
N ALA A 128 -8.11 4.68 -10.56
CA ALA A 128 -8.84 3.42 -10.39
C ALA A 128 -8.69 2.55 -11.64
N PRO A 129 -8.58 1.23 -11.53
CA PRO A 129 -8.78 0.38 -12.70
C PRO A 129 -10.21 0.64 -13.19
N THR A 130 -10.34 1.32 -14.33
CA THR A 130 -11.59 1.37 -15.06
C THR A 130 -11.94 -0.06 -15.44
N SER A 131 -12.89 -0.65 -14.73
CA SER A 131 -13.64 -1.81 -15.19
C SER A 131 -14.56 -1.39 -16.34
N SER A 132 -13.97 -0.99 -17.46
CA SER A 132 -14.66 -0.93 -18.74
C SER A 132 -14.27 -2.18 -19.52
N THR A 133 -14.84 -3.31 -19.12
CA THR A 133 -15.05 -4.42 -20.04
C THR A 133 -16.12 -3.93 -21.03
N PRO A 134 -15.83 -3.71 -22.32
CA PRO A 134 -16.89 -3.58 -23.30
C PRO A 134 -17.69 -4.90 -23.32
N PRO A 135 -19.03 -4.90 -23.40
CA PRO A 135 -19.78 -6.12 -23.64
C PRO A 135 -19.41 -6.64 -25.03
N ALA A 136 -18.47 -7.59 -25.08
CA ALA A 136 -18.14 -8.31 -26.30
C ALA A 136 -19.18 -9.41 -26.50
N SER A 137 -20.11 -9.11 -27.40
CA SER A 137 -20.88 -10.02 -28.26
C SER A 137 -21.68 -11.13 -27.58
N ALA A 138 -23.00 -10.93 -27.56
CA ALA A 138 -23.96 -12.02 -27.53
C ALA A 138 -23.63 -13.03 -28.65
N PRO A 139 -23.71 -14.35 -28.40
CA PRO A 139 -23.63 -15.33 -29.47
C PRO A 139 -24.82 -15.12 -30.41
N SER A 140 -24.55 -14.88 -31.69
CA SER A 140 -25.56 -14.96 -32.74
C SER A 140 -26.07 -16.40 -32.80
N ASP A 141 -27.37 -16.58 -32.63
CA ASP A 141 -28.09 -17.81 -32.92
C ASP A 141 -27.68 -18.34 -34.30
N PRO A 142 -27.31 -19.63 -34.44
CA PRO A 142 -27.24 -20.23 -35.76
C PRO A 142 -28.66 -20.35 -36.32
N ASP A 143 -28.87 -19.61 -37.41
CA ASP A 143 -29.96 -19.71 -38.36
C ASP A 143 -30.51 -21.15 -38.49
N THR A 144 -31.80 -21.29 -38.20
CA THR A 144 -32.60 -22.47 -38.50
C THR A 144 -32.84 -22.52 -40.01
N PRO A 145 -32.38 -23.54 -40.75
CA PRO A 145 -32.94 -23.78 -42.07
C PRO A 145 -34.29 -24.50 -41.92
N ASP A 146 -35.36 -23.71 -41.98
CA ASP A 146 -36.68 -24.19 -42.39
C ASP A 146 -36.65 -24.43 -43.91
N ILE A 147 -36.68 -25.70 -44.30
CA ILE A 147 -37.16 -26.11 -45.61
C ILE A 147 -38.00 -27.38 -45.43
N SER A 148 -39.26 -27.17 -45.04
CA SER A 148 -40.35 -27.96 -45.62
C SER A 148 -40.37 -27.79 -47.13
N THR A 149 -40.46 -28.89 -47.90
CA THR A 149 -41.45 -29.09 -48.98
C THR A 149 -41.16 -30.39 -49.78
N SER A 150 -42.17 -31.26 -49.80
CA SER A 150 -42.59 -32.26 -50.82
C SER A 150 -41.67 -33.47 -51.13
N GLU A 151 -42.09 -34.71 -50.86
CA GLU A 151 -43.15 -35.52 -51.51
C GLU A 151 -42.60 -36.39 -52.65
N GLU A 152 -43.08 -37.63 -52.68
CA GLU A 152 -43.22 -38.54 -53.82
C GLU A 152 -42.27 -39.76 -53.93
N THR A 153 -42.92 -40.91 -53.76
CA THR A 153 -42.52 -42.31 -53.96
C THR A 153 -42.39 -42.61 -55.48
N PRO A 154 -41.66 -43.65 -55.92
CA PRO A 154 -42.14 -45.05 -55.85
C PRO A 154 -41.11 -46.06 -55.34
#